data_AF-A0A1V2Q1L0-F1
#
_entry.id   AF-A0A1V2Q1L0-F1
#
_cell.length_a   1.000
_cell.length_b   1.000
_cell.length_c   1.000
_cell.angle_alpha   90.00
_cell.angle_beta   90.00
_cell.angle_gamma   90.00
#
_symmetry.space_group_name_H-M   'P 1'
#
loop_
_entity.id
_entity.type
_entity.pdbx_description
1 polymer ?
#
loop_
_entity_poly.entity_id
_entity_poly.type
_entity_poly.pdbx_seq_one_letter_code
_entity_poly.pdbx_strand_id
1 'polypeptide(L)'
;MLGAVVGEAWVRRCLTSADRRAVGFIGLALLAFLVLWLVSAWIGSRWVFVLTPLCIEFAVPGLRHFCSRRSLRRLLATYPRHAVSVHFVPGRTRVGRQTYLETAGSDRTFLRLSEIPERVRENIRRGGQVWLAGPDPHGRTAVLTRGAPFLTLGRVVIR
;
A
#
# COMPACT_ATOMS: atom_id res chain seq x y z
N MET A 1 -5.97 -10.18 -27.19
CA MET A 1 -5.77 -10.60 -25.78
C MET A 1 -6.83 -9.93 -24.92
N LEU A 2 -7.82 -10.68 -24.46
CA LEU A 2 -8.95 -10.20 -23.67
C LEU A 2 -8.44 -9.50 -22.40
N GLY A 3 -8.71 -8.20 -22.28
CA GLY A 3 -8.53 -7.43 -21.06
C GLY A 3 -9.42 -8.03 -19.97
N ALA A 4 -8.88 -8.99 -19.23
CA ALA A 4 -9.60 -9.72 -18.21
C ALA A 4 -10.10 -8.72 -17.15
N VAL A 5 -11.40 -8.41 -17.20
CA VAL A 5 -12.07 -7.61 -16.20
C VAL A 5 -11.67 -8.14 -14.83
N VAL A 6 -11.07 -7.29 -14.00
CA VAL A 6 -10.78 -7.67 -12.61
C VAL A 6 -12.10 -7.90 -11.90
N GLY A 7 -12.44 -9.17 -11.76
CA GLY A 7 -13.67 -9.60 -11.11
C GLY A 7 -13.72 -9.17 -9.64
N GLU A 8 -14.94 -8.97 -9.15
CA GLU A 8 -15.20 -8.62 -7.75
C GLU A 8 -14.53 -9.55 -6.74
N ALA A 9 -14.43 -10.84 -7.06
CA ALA A 9 -13.74 -11.82 -6.23
C ALA A 9 -12.25 -11.48 -6.02
N TRP A 10 -11.55 -11.00 -7.06
CA TRP A 10 -10.14 -10.61 -6.95
C TRP A 10 -9.98 -9.32 -6.14
N VAL A 11 -10.88 -8.36 -6.33
CA VAL A 11 -10.89 -7.12 -5.54
C VAL A 11 -11.10 -7.42 -4.06
N ARG A 12 -12.06 -8.29 -3.73
CA ARG A 12 -12.28 -8.75 -2.36
C ARG A 12 -11.03 -9.42 -1.79
N ARG A 13 -10.38 -10.31 -2.54
CA ARG A 13 -9.10 -10.93 -2.10
C ARG A 13 -8.02 -9.89 -1.85
N CYS A 14 -7.88 -8.89 -2.71
CA CYS A 14 -6.90 -7.81 -2.54
C CYS A 14 -7.21 -6.95 -1.30
N LEU A 15 -8.48 -6.59 -1.09
CA LEU A 15 -8.95 -5.88 0.10
C LEU A 15 -8.69 -6.67 1.37
N THR A 16 -9.08 -7.95 1.42
CA THR A 16 -8.84 -8.83 2.57
C THR A 16 -7.35 -9.01 2.84
N SER A 17 -6.53 -9.15 1.80
CA SER A 17 -5.07 -9.23 1.95
C SER A 17 -4.46 -7.93 2.49
N ALA A 18 -4.97 -6.77 2.07
CA ALA A 18 -4.55 -5.49 2.60
C ALA A 18 -4.99 -5.32 4.07
N ASP A 19 -6.24 -5.66 4.40
CA ASP A 19 -6.77 -5.63 5.76
C ASP A 19 -5.95 -6.55 6.69
N ARG A 20 -5.69 -7.80 6.29
CA ARG A 20 -4.86 -8.74 7.08
C ARG A 20 -3.46 -8.22 7.35
N ARG A 21 -2.82 -7.61 6.34
CA ARG A 21 -1.47 -7.01 6.53
C ARG A 21 -1.52 -5.83 7.49
N ALA A 22 -2.53 -4.96 7.37
CA ALA A 22 -2.70 -3.83 8.27
C ALA A 22 -2.93 -4.27 9.71
N VAL A 23 -3.78 -5.28 9.93
CA VAL A 23 -3.98 -5.91 11.24
C VAL A 23 -2.67 -6.51 11.77
N GLY A 24 -1.89 -7.19 10.91
CA GLY A 24 -0.59 -7.75 11.31
C GLY A 24 0.39 -6.69 11.83
N PHE A 25 0.50 -5.54 11.16
CA PHE A 25 1.34 -4.42 11.62
C PHE A 25 0.87 -3.84 12.95
N ILE A 26 -0.44 -3.66 13.13
CA ILE A 26 -1.00 -3.18 14.40
C ILE A 26 -0.80 -4.21 15.51
N GLY A 27 -1.05 -5.49 15.24
CA GLY A 27 -0.85 -6.58 16.20
C GLY A 27 0.61 -6.67 16.65
N LEU A 28 1.56 -6.56 15.71
CA LEU A 28 2.99 -6.53 16.03
C LEU A 28 3.35 -5.34 16.92
N ALA A 29 2.82 -4.15 16.62
CA ALA A 29 3.04 -2.95 17.42
C ALA A 29 2.49 -3.09 18.85
N LEU A 30 1.28 -3.63 19.00
CA LEU A 30 0.66 -3.87 20.30
C LEU A 30 1.41 -4.94 21.09
N LEU A 31 1.84 -6.01 20.44
CA LEU A 31 2.64 -7.06 21.06
C LEU A 31 4.00 -6.54 21.52
N ALA A 32 4.68 -5.75 20.69
CA ALA A 32 5.93 -5.09 21.08
C ALA A 32 5.73 -4.16 22.28
N PHE A 33 4.65 -3.36 22.28
CA PHE A 33 4.32 -2.49 23.41
C PHE A 33 4.01 -3.27 24.69
N LEU A 34 3.24 -4.36 24.58
CA LEU A 34 2.94 -5.25 25.71
C LEU A 34 4.20 -5.86 26.29
N VAL A 35 5.12 -6.35 25.45
CA VAL A 35 6.41 -6.88 25.88
C VAL A 35 7.22 -5.80 26.60
N LEU A 36 7.31 -4.59 26.05
CA LEU A 36 7.99 -3.47 26.72
C LEU A 36 7.38 -3.15 28.09
N TRP A 37 6.06 -3.16 28.19
CA TRP A 37 5.36 -2.92 29.45
C TRP A 37 5.65 -4.01 30.50
N LEU A 38 5.60 -5.29 30.11
CA LEU A 38 5.95 -6.41 30.98
C LEU A 38 7.41 -6.36 31.45
N VAL A 39 8.33 -6.05 30.55
CA VAL A 39 9.76 -5.88 30.88
C VAL A 39 9.97 -4.70 31.82
N SER A 40 9.28 -3.58 31.59
CA SER A 40 9.32 -2.42 32.48
C SER A 40 8.83 -2.75 33.89
N ALA A 41 7.72 -3.49 33.99
CA ALA A 41 7.18 -3.95 35.27
C ALA A 41 8.12 -4.94 35.98
N TRP A 42 8.76 -5.84 35.24
CA TRP A 42 9.67 -6.84 35.79
C TRP A 42 10.98 -6.24 36.32
N ILE A 43 11.55 -5.27 35.60
CA ILE A 43 12.83 -4.62 35.96
C ILE A 43 12.60 -3.44 36.93
N GLY A 44 11.36 -2.94 37.04
CA GLY A 44 11.04 -1.73 37.79
C GLY A 44 11.55 -0.44 37.14
N SER A 45 12.02 -0.50 35.89
CA SER A 45 12.61 0.63 35.18
C SER A 45 11.66 1.17 34.10
N ARG A 46 11.39 2.47 34.16
CA ARG A 46 10.58 3.19 33.15
C ARG A 46 11.38 3.58 31.91
N TRP A 47 12.70 3.38 31.89
CA TRP A 47 13.55 3.70 30.74
C TRP A 47 13.19 2.90 29.48
N VAL A 48 12.56 1.73 29.65
CA VAL A 48 12.10 0.88 28.55
C VAL A 48 11.07 1.59 27.65
N PHE A 49 10.31 2.57 28.19
CA PHE A 49 9.35 3.38 27.41
C PHE A 49 10.00 4.31 26.39
N VAL A 50 11.32 4.52 26.45
CA VAL A 50 12.07 5.20 25.37
C VAL A 50 11.92 4.47 24.04
N LEU A 51 11.59 3.17 24.05
CA LEU A 51 11.32 2.36 22.86
C LEU A 51 9.88 2.46 22.34
N THR A 52 8.96 3.15 23.02
CA THR A 52 7.56 3.32 22.55
C THR A 52 7.43 3.93 21.15
N PRO A 53 8.25 4.91 20.72
CA PRO A 53 8.23 5.40 19.33
C PRO A 53 8.46 4.30 18.29
N LEU A 54 9.26 3.27 18.61
CA LEU A 54 9.49 2.12 17.73
C LEU A 54 8.20 1.31 17.51
N CYS A 55 7.39 1.12 18.57
CA CYS A 55 6.09 0.47 18.45
C CYS A 55 5.16 1.25 17.53
N ILE A 56 5.18 2.58 17.62
CA ILE A 56 4.37 3.45 16.74
C ILE A 56 4.81 3.29 15.28
N GLU A 57 6.11 3.29 15.00
CA GLU A 57 6.65 3.06 13.65
C GLU A 57 6.21 1.72 13.05
N PHE A 58 6.07 0.67 13.87
CA PHE A 58 5.51 -0.62 13.42
C PHE A 58 4.01 -0.51 13.08
N ALA A 59 3.26 0.35 13.77
CA ALA A 59 1.83 0.55 13.50
C ALA A 59 1.55 1.43 12.27
N VAL A 60 2.47 2.34 11.89
CA VAL A 60 2.27 3.34 10.82
C VAL A 60 1.71 2.73 9.51
N PRO A 61 2.25 1.63 8.95
CA PRO A 61 1.71 1.05 7.72
C PRO A 61 0.26 0.58 7.88
N GLY A 62 -0.08 -0.02 9.03
CA GLY A 62 -1.44 -0.47 9.35
C GLY A 62 -2.40 0.70 9.51
N LEU A 63 -2.03 1.71 10.31
CA LEU A 63 -2.82 2.93 10.51
C LEU A 63 -3.11 3.64 9.18
N ARG A 64 -2.08 3.79 8.32
CA ARG A 64 -2.23 4.40 7.00
C ARG A 64 -3.24 3.66 6.13
N HIS A 65 -3.25 2.33 6.17
CA HIS A 65 -4.26 1.53 5.47
C HIS A 65 -5.66 1.82 6.01
N PHE A 66 -5.87 1.77 7.33
CA PHE A 66 -7.20 2.01 7.91
C PHE A 66 -7.72 3.42 7.63
N CYS A 67 -6.87 4.45 7.71
CA CYS A 67 -7.23 5.82 7.35
C CYS A 67 -7.60 5.97 5.86
N SER A 68 -6.94 5.21 4.97
CA SER A 68 -7.20 5.27 3.51
C SER A 68 -8.26 4.28 3.03
N ARG A 69 -8.68 3.31 3.86
CA ARG A 69 -9.61 2.22 3.52
C ARG A 69 -10.95 2.71 2.99
N ARG A 70 -11.53 3.73 3.61
CA ARG A 70 -12.82 4.31 3.16
C ARG A 70 -12.69 4.92 1.77
N SER A 71 -11.60 5.66 1.53
CA SER A 71 -11.32 6.25 0.22
C SER A 71 -11.08 5.17 -0.85
N LEU A 72 -10.33 4.11 -0.52
CA LEU A 72 -10.10 2.98 -1.40
C LEU A 72 -11.40 2.30 -1.83
N ARG A 73 -12.28 2.01 -0.86
CA ARG A 73 -13.59 1.41 -1.16
C ARG A 73 -14.46 2.31 -2.03
N ARG A 74 -14.47 3.62 -1.76
CA ARG A 74 -15.19 4.59 -2.59
C ARG A 74 -14.65 4.60 -4.02
N LEU A 75 -13.33 4.69 -4.21
CA LEU A 75 -12.70 4.67 -5.54
C LEU A 75 -13.05 3.40 -6.33
N LEU A 76 -12.98 2.23 -5.68
CA LEU A 76 -13.30 0.94 -6.28
C LEU A 76 -14.78 0.75 -6.65
N ALA A 77 -15.68 1.51 -6.02
CA ALA A 77 -17.11 1.49 -6.27
C ALA A 77 -17.54 2.55 -7.30
N THR A 78 -16.87 3.70 -7.32
CA THR A 78 -17.22 4.84 -8.18
C THR A 78 -16.61 4.75 -9.57
N TYR A 79 -15.37 4.28 -9.70
CA TYR A 79 -14.63 4.35 -10.95
C TYR A 79 -14.45 2.98 -11.61
N PRO A 80 -14.55 2.90 -12.95
CA PRO A 80 -14.28 1.67 -13.68
C PRO A 80 -12.80 1.29 -13.57
N ARG A 81 -12.56 -0.02 -13.51
CA ARG A 81 -11.21 -0.59 -13.36
C ARG A 81 -10.60 -0.77 -14.73
N HIS A 82 -9.40 -0.24 -14.93
CA HIS A 82 -8.69 -0.37 -16.20
C HIS A 82 -7.23 -0.78 -15.94
N ALA A 83 -6.70 -1.62 -16.83
CA ALA A 83 -5.30 -2.01 -16.79
C ALA A 83 -4.44 -0.90 -17.38
N VAL A 84 -3.37 -0.54 -16.68
CA VAL A 84 -2.39 0.45 -17.11
C VAL A 84 -1.03 -0.20 -17.09
N SER A 85 -0.35 -0.12 -18.23
CA SER A 85 1.05 -0.54 -18.33
C SER A 85 1.92 0.46 -17.57
N VAL A 86 2.77 -0.05 -16.71
CA VAL A 86 3.61 0.77 -15.81
C VAL A 86 5.02 0.24 -15.74
N HIS A 87 5.97 1.16 -15.62
CA HIS A 87 7.37 0.86 -15.41
C HIS A 87 7.90 1.59 -14.18
N PHE A 88 8.90 0.99 -13.54
CA PHE A 88 9.57 1.62 -12.41
C PHE A 88 10.50 2.73 -12.91
N VAL A 89 10.37 3.94 -12.37
CA VAL A 89 11.21 5.07 -12.79
C VAL A 89 12.67 4.82 -12.38
N PRO A 90 13.63 4.72 -13.33
CA PRO A 90 15.05 4.56 -12.99
C PRO A 90 15.54 5.79 -12.20
N GLY A 91 16.29 5.56 -11.11
CA GLY A 91 16.80 6.63 -10.23
C GLY A 91 15.78 7.29 -9.28
N ARG A 92 14.47 7.06 -9.45
CA ARG A 92 13.41 7.47 -8.50
C ARG A 92 12.55 6.32 -8.00
N THR A 93 13.01 5.09 -8.22
CA THR A 93 12.36 3.85 -7.81
C THR A 93 12.00 3.83 -6.33
N ARG A 94 12.81 4.50 -5.50
CA ARG A 94 12.62 4.62 -4.06
C ARG A 94 13.10 5.98 -3.55
N VAL A 95 12.22 6.96 -3.50
CA VAL A 95 12.46 8.19 -2.72
C VAL A 95 11.79 8.00 -1.36
N GLY A 96 12.57 7.60 -0.35
CA GLY A 96 12.06 7.23 0.97
C GLY A 96 11.22 5.94 0.97
N ARG A 97 10.04 5.97 1.62
CA ARG A 97 9.07 4.85 1.65
C ARG A 97 8.08 4.85 0.46
N GLN A 98 8.38 5.61 -0.59
CA GLN A 98 7.45 5.82 -1.71
C GLN A 98 7.99 5.21 -3.00
N THR A 99 7.07 4.68 -3.80
CA THR A 99 7.36 4.05 -5.09
C THR A 99 6.76 4.89 -6.19
N TYR A 100 7.57 5.22 -7.20
CA TYR A 100 7.12 5.94 -8.39
C TYR A 100 7.07 4.98 -9.56
N LEU A 101 5.88 4.88 -10.16
CA LEU A 101 5.65 4.18 -11.40
C LEU A 101 5.33 5.19 -12.48
N GLU A 102 5.88 4.99 -13.67
CA GLU A 102 5.57 5.77 -14.87
C GLU A 102 4.55 4.99 -15.69
N THR A 103 3.51 5.65 -16.15
CA THR A 103 2.48 5.04 -17.00
C THR A 103 2.93 5.05 -18.45
N ALA A 104 2.90 3.89 -19.12
CA ALA A 104 3.32 3.78 -20.51
C ALA A 104 2.46 4.69 -21.41
N GLY A 105 3.12 5.45 -22.30
CA GLY A 105 2.46 6.43 -23.16
C GLY A 105 2.30 7.84 -22.55
N SER A 106 2.85 8.10 -21.36
CA SER A 106 2.89 9.45 -20.80
C SER A 106 4.18 9.71 -20.02
N ASP A 107 5.14 10.39 -20.66
CA ASP A 107 6.44 10.78 -20.08
C ASP A 107 6.33 11.83 -18.95
N ARG A 108 5.11 12.30 -18.67
CA ARG A 108 4.83 13.34 -17.67
C ARG A 108 3.92 12.88 -16.53
N THR A 109 3.40 11.66 -16.58
CA THR A 109 2.42 11.17 -15.58
C THR A 109 3.04 10.10 -14.71
N PHE A 110 3.19 10.40 -13.42
CA PHE A 110 3.69 9.47 -12.42
C PHE A 110 2.57 8.98 -11.52
N LEU A 111 2.53 7.68 -11.29
CA LEU A 111 1.75 7.04 -10.26
C LEU A 111 2.63 6.91 -9.01
N ARG A 112 2.38 7.80 -8.04
CA ARG A 112 3.01 7.78 -6.72
C ARG A 112 2.26 6.82 -5.81
N LEU A 113 2.95 5.79 -5.38
CA LEU A 113 2.42 4.77 -4.48
C LEU A 113 3.08 4.86 -3.11
N SER A 114 2.32 4.44 -2.10
CA SER A 114 2.89 4.12 -0.79
C SER A 114 3.81 2.88 -0.90
N GLU A 115 4.41 2.50 0.22
CA GLU A 115 5.38 1.41 0.27
C GLU A 115 4.80 0.10 -0.30
N ILE A 116 5.54 -0.50 -1.25
CA ILE A 116 5.15 -1.75 -1.92
C ILE A 116 6.10 -2.87 -1.46
N PRO A 117 5.58 -4.03 -1.01
CA PRO A 117 6.41 -5.20 -0.68
C PRO A 117 7.20 -5.69 -1.89
N GLU A 118 8.40 -6.25 -1.67
CA GLU A 118 9.28 -6.68 -2.76
C GLU A 118 8.63 -7.71 -3.69
N ARG A 119 7.93 -8.70 -3.13
CA ARG A 119 7.16 -9.69 -3.92
C ARG A 119 6.18 -9.05 -4.91
N VAL A 120 5.58 -7.91 -4.53
CA VAL A 120 4.62 -7.20 -5.37
C VAL A 120 5.37 -6.36 -6.40
N ARG A 121 6.53 -5.80 -6.04
CA ARG A 121 7.40 -5.11 -7.00
C ARG A 121 7.91 -6.03 -8.08
N GLU A 122 8.42 -7.21 -7.73
CA GLU A 122 8.84 -8.22 -8.69
C GLU A 122 7.70 -8.64 -9.62
N ASN A 123 6.50 -8.82 -9.06
CA ASN A 123 5.31 -9.12 -9.84
C ASN A 123 4.93 -7.99 -10.82
N ILE A 124 5.05 -6.72 -10.41
CA ILE A 124 4.87 -5.56 -11.31
C ILE A 124 5.99 -5.51 -12.35
N ARG A 125 7.24 -5.81 -12.00
CA ARG A 125 8.37 -5.83 -12.96
C ARG A 125 8.18 -6.90 -14.03
N ARG A 126 7.73 -8.10 -13.64
CA ARG A 126 7.47 -9.21 -14.57
C ARG A 126 6.21 -8.99 -15.41
N GLY A 127 5.15 -8.47 -14.80
CA GLY A 127 3.85 -8.30 -15.47
C GLY A 127 3.67 -6.98 -16.21
N GLY A 128 4.44 -5.95 -15.87
CA GLY A 128 4.40 -4.62 -16.50
C GLY A 128 3.08 -3.88 -16.37
N GLN A 129 2.12 -4.37 -15.57
CA GLN A 129 0.75 -3.85 -15.53
C GLN A 129 0.19 -3.80 -14.11
N VAL A 130 -0.58 -2.74 -13.85
CA VAL A 130 -1.41 -2.58 -12.66
C VAL A 130 -2.82 -2.20 -13.07
N TRP A 131 -3.78 -2.45 -12.19
CA TRP A 131 -5.16 -2.02 -12.39
C TRP A 131 -5.43 -0.77 -11.56
N LEU A 132 -6.00 0.25 -12.19
CA LEU A 132 -6.36 1.50 -11.56
C LEU A 132 -7.88 1.64 -11.46
N ALA A 133 -8.36 2.23 -10.37
CA ALA A 133 -9.71 2.76 -10.24
C ALA A 133 -9.63 4.20 -9.71
N GLY A 134 -10.05 5.15 -10.54
CA GLY A 134 -9.79 6.58 -10.40
C GLY A 134 -9.09 7.10 -11.66
N PRO A 135 -8.42 8.26 -11.61
CA PRO A 135 -8.25 9.12 -10.43
C PRO A 135 -9.54 9.86 -10.01
N ASP A 136 -9.64 10.22 -8.72
CA ASP A 136 -10.62 11.21 -8.24
C ASP A 136 -10.17 12.66 -8.55
N PRO A 137 -11.02 13.69 -8.29
CA PRO A 137 -10.65 15.09 -8.53
C PRO A 137 -9.41 15.57 -7.75
N HIS A 138 -8.96 14.83 -6.73
CA HIS A 138 -7.75 15.13 -5.97
C HIS A 138 -6.51 14.34 -6.48
N GLY A 139 -6.67 13.59 -7.58
CA GLY A 139 -5.65 12.74 -8.19
C GLY A 139 -5.45 11.41 -7.48
N ARG A 140 -6.32 10.99 -6.56
CA ARG A 140 -6.19 9.72 -5.82
C ARG A 140 -6.72 8.56 -6.66
N THR A 141 -6.01 7.45 -6.65
CA THR A 141 -6.41 6.24 -7.38
C THR A 141 -6.20 5.00 -6.53
N ALA A 142 -7.10 4.03 -6.63
CA ALA A 142 -6.88 2.71 -6.08
C ALA A 142 -6.02 1.91 -7.06
N VAL A 143 -4.99 1.23 -6.56
CA VAL A 143 -4.06 0.46 -7.37
C VAL A 143 -4.08 -0.99 -6.94
N LEU A 144 -4.38 -1.88 -7.88
CA LEU A 144 -4.36 -3.32 -7.69
C LEU A 144 -3.31 -3.97 -8.58
N THR A 145 -2.70 -5.05 -8.10
CA THR A 145 -1.81 -5.86 -8.93
C THR A 145 -2.50 -7.12 -9.44
N ARG A 146 -2.07 -7.58 -10.60
CA ARG A 146 -2.45 -8.88 -11.18
C ARG A 146 -1.52 -9.95 -10.64
N GLY A 147 -2.01 -11.15 -10.28
CA GLY A 147 -1.17 -12.28 -9.86
C GLY A 147 -0.82 -12.31 -8.36
N ALA A 148 -0.43 -11.18 -7.76
CA ALA A 148 -0.28 -11.06 -6.31
C ALA A 148 -1.42 -10.20 -5.73
N PRO A 149 -2.12 -10.62 -4.66
CA PRO A 149 -3.17 -9.81 -4.06
C PRO A 149 -2.53 -8.62 -3.31
N PHE A 150 -2.67 -7.43 -3.91
CA PHE A 150 -2.20 -6.19 -3.32
C PHE A 150 -3.15 -5.07 -3.75
N LEU A 151 -3.56 -4.26 -2.78
CA LEU A 151 -4.32 -3.04 -2.98
C LEU A 151 -3.64 -1.93 -2.19
N THR A 152 -3.48 -0.77 -2.82
CA THR A 152 -2.99 0.43 -2.14
C THR A 152 -3.60 1.69 -2.72
N LEU A 153 -3.55 2.78 -1.95
CA LEU A 153 -3.90 4.11 -2.43
C LEU A 153 -2.68 4.72 -3.11
N GLY A 154 -2.85 5.05 -4.38
CA GLY A 154 -1.91 5.81 -5.18
C GLY A 154 -2.39 7.24 -5.40
N ARG A 155 -1.50 8.07 -5.94
CA ARG A 155 -1.80 9.39 -6.44
C ARG A 155 -1.17 9.57 -7.81
N VAL A 156 -1.98 9.99 -8.77
CA VAL A 156 -1.51 10.44 -10.08
C VAL A 156 -0.92 11.85 -9.92
N VAL A 157 0.30 12.04 -10.38
CA VAL A 157 1.05 13.29 -10.31
C VAL A 157 1.50 13.63 -11.72
N ILE A 158 1.11 14.80 -12.21
CA ILE A 158 1.54 15.32 -13.51
C ILE A 158 2.76 16.22 -13.27
N ARG A 159 3.79 16.07 -14.11
CA ARG A 159 4.99 16.91 -14.12
C ARG A 159 4.75 18.24 -14.82
#